data_AF-A0A1F3STE1-F1
#
_entry.id   AF-A0A1F3STE1-F1
#
_cell.length_a   1.000
_cell.length_b   1.000
_cell.length_c   1.000
_cell.angle_alpha   90.00
_cell.angle_beta   90.00
_cell.angle_gamma   90.00
#
_symmetry.space_group_name_H-M   'P 1'
#
loop_
_entity.id
_entity.type
_entity.pdbx_description
1 polymer ?
#
loop_
_entity_poly.entity_id
_entity_poly.type
_entity_poly.pdbx_seq_one_letter_code
_entity_poly.pdbx_strand_id
1 'polypeptide(L)'
;MINIRVSIFLLISIFSILGLYFLQKQKESALMTNDYAIQITKFRKELDERLRSADGWLTVVGLTWLKDGENPIGSANTNDVVLPPSVATSLGKIYLLNNKKAEIQFTDVTNVKINAAPAKVGIRYSLFYDTSDKPTIVQINSVSFFLIKRKNGVGVRVKDSSAEARTKFNGRNWYPIKKEFVVNAEWVAHEMPRKMLMPDVLGNTNEELSPGLARFKLDNQIVELHPIQENNSLFFVFRDQTSGKETYGAARFLYTDMPQNGHITLDFNKAVNPPCAFTHFATCPMPPPENIVKLSVSAGELIAKTQ
;
A
#
# COMPACT_ATOMS: atom_id res chain seq x y z
N MET A 1 -14.78 7.71 73.59
CA MET A 1 -15.44 8.23 72.36
C MET A 1 -14.51 8.96 71.37
N ILE A 2 -13.20 9.10 71.64
CA ILE A 2 -12.29 9.92 70.79
C ILE A 2 -11.55 9.11 69.70
N ASN A 3 -11.32 7.79 69.88
CA ASN A 3 -10.55 6.98 68.91
C ASN A 3 -11.33 6.52 67.66
N ILE A 4 -12.67 6.60 67.64
CA ILE A 4 -13.47 6.18 66.47
C ILE A 4 -13.53 7.30 65.42
N ARG A 5 -13.46 8.58 65.83
CA ARG A 5 -13.55 9.72 64.90
C ARG A 5 -12.29 9.88 64.04
N VAL A 6 -11.10 9.63 64.57
CA VAL A 6 -9.84 9.75 63.81
C VAL A 6 -9.73 8.68 62.72
N SER A 7 -10.23 7.47 62.99
CA SER A 7 -10.25 6.37 62.01
C SER A 7 -11.20 6.65 60.82
N ILE A 8 -12.36 7.27 61.08
CA ILE A 8 -13.33 7.62 60.04
C ILE A 8 -12.80 8.75 59.13
N PHE A 9 -12.13 9.75 59.68
CA PHE A 9 -11.54 10.84 58.88
C PHE A 9 -10.37 10.38 58.00
N LEU A 10 -9.52 9.45 58.46
CA LEU A 10 -8.45 8.87 57.64
C LEU A 10 -9.02 8.01 56.49
N LEU A 11 -10.06 7.22 56.75
CA LEU A 11 -10.72 6.40 55.73
C LEU A 11 -11.40 7.26 54.64
N ILE A 12 -12.08 8.36 55.01
CA ILE A 12 -12.69 9.28 54.05
C ILE A 12 -11.62 9.96 53.17
N SER A 13 -10.49 10.38 53.77
CA SER A 13 -9.38 11.00 53.04
C SER A 13 -8.75 10.05 52.01
N ILE A 14 -8.56 8.77 52.36
CA ILE A 14 -8.00 7.75 51.45
C ILE A 14 -8.98 7.46 50.29
N PHE A 15 -10.28 7.36 50.55
CA PHE A 15 -11.30 7.18 49.50
C PHE A 15 -11.37 8.38 48.54
N SER A 16 -11.22 9.61 49.04
CA SER A 16 -11.17 10.81 48.20
C SER A 16 -9.92 10.83 47.29
N ILE A 17 -8.75 10.44 47.81
CA ILE A 17 -7.51 10.36 47.02
C ILE A 17 -7.61 9.26 45.95
N LEU A 18 -8.16 8.09 46.28
CA LEU A 18 -8.41 7.02 45.30
C LEU A 18 -9.40 7.47 44.21
N GLY A 19 -10.47 8.18 44.58
CA GLY A 19 -11.45 8.71 43.64
C GLY A 19 -10.87 9.74 42.66
N LEU A 20 -10.05 10.67 43.15
CA LEU A 20 -9.32 11.65 42.33
C LEU A 20 -8.33 10.96 41.38
N TYR A 21 -7.59 9.95 41.86
CA TYR A 21 -6.67 9.18 41.02
C TYR A 21 -7.41 8.40 39.92
N PHE A 22 -8.56 7.80 40.25
CA PHE A 22 -9.39 7.08 39.27
C PHE A 22 -9.96 8.01 38.19
N LEU A 23 -10.48 9.18 38.58
CA LEU A 23 -10.96 10.19 37.65
C LEU A 23 -9.85 10.73 36.74
N GLN A 24 -8.65 10.94 37.28
CA GLN A 24 -7.49 11.36 36.49
C GLN A 24 -7.09 10.29 35.46
N LYS A 25 -7.01 9.02 35.86
CA LYS A 25 -6.76 7.89 34.95
C LYS A 25 -7.84 7.78 33.86
N GLN A 26 -9.10 8.01 34.20
CA GLN A 26 -10.20 7.96 33.24
C GLN A 26 -10.11 9.11 32.22
N LYS A 27 -9.75 10.31 32.67
CA LYS A 27 -9.52 11.48 31.81
C LYS A 27 -8.32 11.31 30.89
N GLU A 28 -7.19 10.80 31.40
CA GLU A 28 -6.00 10.49 30.61
C GLU A 28 -6.28 9.41 29.56
N SER A 29 -6.98 8.34 29.93
CA SER A 29 -7.42 7.29 29.00
C SER A 29 -8.34 7.83 27.91
N ALA A 30 -9.29 8.70 28.25
CA ALA A 30 -10.19 9.34 27.28
C ALA A 30 -9.43 10.27 26.31
N LEU A 31 -8.50 11.08 26.81
CA LEU A 31 -7.65 11.96 26.00
C LEU A 31 -6.76 11.17 25.04
N MET A 32 -6.10 10.10 25.51
CA MET A 32 -5.29 9.21 24.68
C MET A 32 -6.13 8.45 23.64
N THR A 33 -7.38 8.12 23.96
CA THR A 33 -8.33 7.53 23.01
C THR A 33 -8.70 8.51 21.91
N ASN A 34 -8.92 9.78 22.26
CA ASN A 34 -9.22 10.83 21.30
C ASN A 34 -8.03 11.11 20.38
N ASP A 35 -6.82 11.21 20.94
CA ASP A 35 -5.60 11.43 20.16
C ASP A 35 -5.33 10.27 19.16
N TYR A 36 -5.46 9.03 19.61
CA TYR A 36 -5.32 7.87 18.72
C TYR A 36 -6.38 7.86 17.59
N ALA A 37 -7.64 8.14 17.90
CA ALA A 37 -8.69 8.20 16.89
C ALA A 37 -8.43 9.30 15.84
N ILE A 38 -7.89 10.45 16.27
CA ILE A 38 -7.45 11.53 15.38
C ILE A 38 -6.30 11.05 14.48
N GLN A 39 -5.30 10.36 15.03
CA GLN A 39 -4.18 9.82 14.26
C GLN A 39 -4.65 8.83 13.18
N ILE A 40 -5.56 7.90 13.50
CA ILE A 40 -6.11 6.96 12.53
C ILE A 40 -6.95 7.68 11.47
N THR A 41 -7.77 8.64 11.86
CA THR A 41 -8.58 9.42 10.91
C THR A 41 -7.71 10.20 9.94
N LYS A 42 -6.62 10.80 10.43
CA LYS A 42 -5.60 11.47 9.62
C LYS A 42 -4.95 10.49 8.63
N PHE A 43 -4.47 9.34 9.13
CA PHE A 43 -3.88 8.29 8.29
C PHE A 43 -4.83 7.85 7.16
N ARG A 44 -6.11 7.61 7.48
CA ARG A 44 -7.13 7.20 6.51
C ARG A 44 -7.36 8.26 5.44
N LYS A 45 -7.41 9.53 5.83
CA LYS A 45 -7.56 10.68 4.94
C LYS A 45 -6.36 10.80 3.99
N GLU A 46 -5.14 10.79 4.52
CA GLU A 46 -3.91 10.88 3.72
C GLU A 46 -3.79 9.73 2.71
N LEU A 47 -4.19 8.53 3.12
CA LEU A 47 -4.21 7.36 2.23
C LEU A 47 -5.23 7.51 1.08
N ASP A 48 -6.41 8.04 1.37
CA ASP A 48 -7.46 8.32 0.38
C ASP A 48 -7.01 9.42 -0.60
N GLU A 49 -6.43 10.51 -0.09
CA GLU A 49 -5.86 11.60 -0.89
C GLU A 49 -4.75 11.10 -1.82
N ARG A 50 -3.84 10.27 -1.32
CA ARG A 50 -2.78 9.64 -2.13
C ARG A 50 -3.34 8.70 -3.18
N LEU A 51 -4.43 8.00 -2.89
CA LEU A 51 -5.09 7.13 -3.87
C LEU A 51 -5.72 7.97 -5.01
N ARG A 52 -6.27 9.15 -4.68
CA ARG A 52 -6.91 10.11 -5.59
C ARG A 52 -5.96 11.08 -6.29
N SER A 53 -4.67 11.09 -5.97
CA SER A 53 -3.73 12.05 -6.56
C SER A 53 -3.66 11.86 -8.09
N ALA A 54 -3.17 12.87 -8.81
CA ALA A 54 -3.05 12.82 -10.27
C ALA A 54 -2.08 11.73 -10.78
N ASP A 55 -1.29 11.17 -9.88
CA ASP A 55 -0.38 10.04 -10.06
C ASP A 55 -0.77 8.82 -9.21
N GLY A 56 -1.94 8.84 -8.55
CA GLY A 56 -2.41 7.77 -7.68
C GLY A 56 -2.83 6.50 -8.43
N TRP A 57 -3.09 5.41 -7.70
CA TRP A 57 -3.41 4.11 -8.32
C TRP A 57 -4.71 4.09 -9.12
N LEU A 58 -5.66 4.97 -8.81
CA LEU A 58 -6.92 5.09 -9.57
C LEU A 58 -6.71 5.67 -10.98
N THR A 59 -5.52 6.22 -11.26
CA THR A 59 -5.18 6.68 -12.60
C THR A 59 -4.68 5.58 -13.50
N VAL A 60 -4.28 4.40 -12.97
CA VAL A 60 -3.69 3.34 -13.79
C VAL A 60 -4.77 2.65 -14.62
N VAL A 61 -4.71 2.87 -15.93
CA VAL A 61 -5.70 2.42 -16.92
C VAL A 61 -5.16 1.39 -17.91
N GLY A 62 -3.87 1.06 -17.84
CA GLY A 62 -3.31 0.04 -18.72
C GLY A 62 -1.97 -0.52 -18.27
N LEU A 63 -1.71 -1.76 -18.66
CA LEU A 63 -0.40 -2.40 -18.62
C LEU A 63 -0.25 -3.27 -19.87
N THR A 64 0.80 -3.03 -20.65
CA THR A 64 1.13 -3.84 -21.83
C THR A 64 2.57 -4.32 -21.75
N TRP A 65 2.81 -5.61 -21.97
CA TRP A 65 4.17 -6.16 -22.04
C TRP A 65 4.76 -5.97 -23.43
N LEU A 66 5.97 -5.44 -23.51
CA LEU A 66 6.65 -5.18 -24.76
C LEU A 66 7.29 -6.47 -25.30
N LYS A 67 7.27 -6.63 -26.63
CA LYS A 67 8.12 -7.59 -27.34
C LYS A 67 9.48 -6.97 -27.65
N ASP A 68 10.50 -7.80 -27.86
CA ASP A 68 11.77 -7.31 -28.36
C ASP A 68 11.59 -6.77 -29.79
N GLY A 69 12.31 -5.69 -30.12
CA GLY A 69 12.13 -4.95 -31.36
C GLY A 69 11.08 -3.83 -31.25
N GLU A 70 10.33 -3.63 -32.33
CA GLU A 70 9.39 -2.50 -32.46
C GLU A 70 8.04 -2.78 -31.80
N ASN A 71 7.52 -1.77 -31.09
CA ASN A 71 6.20 -1.76 -30.47
C ASN A 71 5.51 -0.42 -30.81
N PRO A 72 4.62 -0.35 -31.82
CA PRO A 72 3.85 0.85 -32.10
C PRO A 72 2.99 1.24 -30.90
N ILE A 73 2.84 2.55 -30.68
CA ILE A 73 2.12 3.14 -29.55
C ILE A 73 1.20 4.25 -30.04
N GLY A 74 -0.03 4.29 -29.52
CA GLY A 74 -1.05 5.28 -29.88
C GLY A 74 -2.45 4.81 -29.47
N SER A 75 -3.49 5.58 -29.79
CA SER A 75 -4.88 5.22 -29.43
C SER A 75 -5.55 4.23 -30.39
N ALA A 76 -5.00 3.98 -31.57
CA ALA A 76 -5.53 2.95 -32.47
C ALA A 76 -5.32 1.55 -31.86
N ASN A 77 -6.32 0.69 -31.97
CA ASN A 77 -6.29 -0.70 -31.49
C ASN A 77 -5.31 -1.60 -32.26
N THR A 78 -4.78 -1.12 -33.39
CA THR A 78 -3.73 -1.78 -34.17
C THR A 78 -2.32 -1.57 -33.59
N ASN A 79 -2.17 -0.66 -32.62
CA ASN A 79 -0.90 -0.48 -31.92
C ASN A 79 -0.67 -1.64 -30.94
N ASP A 80 0.60 -1.99 -30.73
CA ASP A 80 0.94 -2.95 -29.67
C ASP A 80 0.63 -2.35 -28.30
N VAL A 81 0.97 -1.07 -28.09
CA VAL A 81 0.65 -0.33 -26.86
C VAL A 81 -0.50 0.64 -27.11
N VAL A 82 -1.69 0.24 -26.67
CA VAL A 82 -2.91 1.03 -26.84
C VAL A 82 -3.06 2.05 -25.71
N LEU A 83 -3.14 3.32 -26.08
CA LEU A 83 -3.35 4.45 -25.16
C LEU A 83 -4.83 4.90 -25.16
N PRO A 84 -5.27 5.66 -24.14
CA PRO A 84 -6.62 6.23 -24.12
C PRO A 84 -6.96 7.03 -25.40
N PRO A 85 -8.24 7.07 -25.82
CA PRO A 85 -8.68 7.75 -27.05
C PRO A 85 -8.34 9.24 -27.15
N SER A 86 -8.00 9.89 -26.03
CA SER A 86 -7.55 11.29 -25.97
C SER A 86 -6.15 11.53 -26.54
N VAL A 87 -5.41 10.46 -26.86
CA VAL A 87 -4.08 10.50 -27.49
C VAL A 87 -4.20 10.27 -29.01
N ALA A 88 -3.23 10.78 -29.78
CA ALA A 88 -3.15 10.55 -31.23
C ALA A 88 -3.21 9.06 -31.59
N THR A 89 -3.81 8.75 -32.75
CA THR A 89 -3.99 7.37 -33.25
C THR A 89 -2.68 6.62 -33.40
N SER A 90 -1.63 7.31 -33.86
CA SER A 90 -0.24 6.86 -33.91
C SER A 90 0.65 7.91 -33.26
N LEU A 91 1.10 7.63 -32.03
CA LEU A 91 2.01 8.50 -31.29
C LEU A 91 3.47 8.27 -31.70
N GLY A 92 3.82 7.02 -31.98
CA GLY A 92 5.18 6.65 -32.38
C GLY A 92 5.47 5.17 -32.16
N LYS A 93 6.73 4.86 -31.85
CA LYS A 93 7.19 3.48 -31.60
C LYS A 93 8.14 3.43 -30.40
N ILE A 94 7.94 2.40 -29.56
CA ILE A 94 8.91 1.99 -28.55
C ILE A 94 9.75 0.85 -29.12
N TYR A 95 11.07 0.97 -28.98
CA TYR A 95 12.04 -0.04 -29.37
C TYR A 95 12.60 -0.68 -28.10
N LEU A 96 12.39 -1.98 -27.92
CA LEU A 96 13.02 -2.75 -26.84
C LEU A 96 14.17 -3.57 -27.42
N LEU A 97 15.35 -3.50 -26.80
CA LEU A 97 16.54 -4.21 -27.23
C LEU A 97 17.01 -5.17 -26.13
N ASN A 98 16.99 -6.46 -26.44
CA ASN A 98 17.40 -7.57 -25.57
C ASN A 98 16.76 -7.52 -24.17
N ASN A 99 15.51 -7.06 -24.05
CA ASN A 99 14.85 -6.83 -22.76
C ASN A 99 15.61 -5.91 -21.77
N LYS A 100 16.61 -5.14 -22.22
CA LYS A 100 17.56 -4.40 -21.37
C LYS A 100 17.60 -2.90 -21.60
N LYS A 101 17.35 -2.46 -22.83
CA LYS A 101 17.35 -1.05 -23.20
C LYS A 101 16.08 -0.74 -23.97
N ALA A 102 15.41 0.34 -23.61
CA ALA A 102 14.24 0.81 -24.32
C ALA A 102 14.43 2.26 -24.80
N GLU A 103 13.99 2.52 -26.02
CA GLU A 103 13.99 3.85 -26.63
C GLU A 103 12.61 4.15 -27.22
N ILE A 104 12.21 5.41 -27.30
CA ILE A 104 10.99 5.84 -27.98
C ILE A 104 11.29 6.87 -29.06
N GLN A 105 10.60 6.76 -30.18
CA GLN A 105 10.59 7.76 -31.24
C GLN A 105 9.15 8.18 -31.52
N PHE A 106 8.91 9.48 -31.49
CA PHE A 106 7.59 10.06 -31.75
C PHE A 106 7.41 10.42 -33.22
N THR A 107 6.21 10.14 -33.75
CA THR A 107 5.74 10.67 -35.04
C THR A 107 4.90 11.93 -34.85
N ASP A 108 4.27 12.07 -33.68
CA ASP A 108 3.54 13.25 -33.24
C ASP A 108 4.03 13.63 -31.83
N VAL A 109 4.39 14.90 -31.64
CA VAL A 109 4.85 15.45 -30.34
C VAL A 109 3.88 16.50 -29.79
N THR A 110 2.68 16.59 -30.33
CA THR A 110 1.64 17.52 -29.87
C THR A 110 1.34 17.25 -28.39
N ASN A 111 1.65 18.23 -27.53
CA ASN A 111 1.54 18.16 -26.06
C ASN A 111 2.34 17.03 -25.38
N VAL A 112 3.32 16.45 -26.07
CA VAL A 112 4.18 15.40 -25.51
C VAL A 112 5.30 16.02 -24.69
N LYS A 113 5.41 15.58 -23.44
CA LYS A 113 6.49 15.92 -22.53
C LYS A 113 7.20 14.66 -22.04
N ILE A 114 8.53 14.69 -21.98
CA ILE A 114 9.35 13.67 -21.35
C ILE A 114 10.00 14.32 -20.13
N ASN A 115 9.71 13.79 -18.94
CA ASN A 115 10.18 14.36 -17.66
C ASN A 115 9.96 15.89 -17.60
N ALA A 116 8.74 16.32 -17.93
CA ALA A 116 8.28 17.71 -18.03
C ALA A 116 8.86 18.57 -19.18
N ALA A 117 9.88 18.09 -19.91
CA ALA A 117 10.43 18.81 -21.06
C ALA A 117 9.70 18.46 -22.37
N PRO A 118 9.41 19.41 -23.27
CA PRO A 118 8.77 19.13 -24.56
C PRO A 118 9.58 18.14 -25.41
N ALA A 119 8.90 17.15 -26.01
CA ALA A 119 9.50 16.22 -26.95
C ALA A 119 9.68 16.85 -28.34
N LYS A 120 10.59 16.29 -29.14
CA LYS A 120 10.88 16.68 -30.52
C LYS A 120 10.77 15.49 -31.45
N VAL A 121 10.26 15.73 -32.65
CA VAL A 121 10.20 14.73 -33.73
C VAL A 121 11.62 14.37 -34.18
N GLY A 122 11.82 13.13 -34.61
CA GLY A 122 13.09 12.67 -35.19
C GLY A 122 14.17 12.30 -34.16
N ILE A 123 13.91 12.44 -32.86
CA ILE A 123 14.83 12.05 -31.78
C ILE A 123 14.41 10.69 -31.20
N ARG A 124 15.40 9.83 -30.92
CA ARG A 124 15.23 8.63 -30.08
C ARG A 124 15.56 8.97 -28.63
N TYR A 125 14.59 8.80 -27.74
CA TYR A 125 14.75 9.06 -26.32
C TYR A 125 14.89 7.75 -25.56
N SER A 126 15.91 7.63 -24.71
CA SER A 126 16.02 6.51 -23.77
C SER A 126 14.88 6.53 -22.76
N LEU A 127 14.25 5.38 -22.52
CA LEU A 127 13.24 5.19 -21.50
C LEU A 127 13.81 4.35 -20.34
N PHE A 128 14.05 5.01 -19.21
CA PHE A 128 14.49 4.35 -17.97
C PHE A 128 13.31 3.73 -17.22
N TYR A 129 13.54 2.56 -16.64
CA TYR A 129 12.53 1.75 -15.93
C TYR A 129 12.20 2.32 -14.55
N ASP A 130 11.06 1.91 -14.00
CA ASP A 130 10.59 2.26 -12.64
C ASP A 130 11.57 1.88 -11.52
N THR A 131 12.44 0.89 -11.75
CA THR A 131 13.49 0.48 -10.82
C THR A 131 14.79 1.27 -10.95
N SER A 132 14.85 2.28 -11.84
CA SER A 132 16.02 3.14 -12.01
C SER A 132 15.93 4.35 -11.09
N ASP A 133 17.05 4.97 -10.74
CA ASP A 133 17.08 6.19 -9.89
C ASP A 133 16.24 7.34 -10.48
N LYS A 134 16.18 7.42 -11.81
CA LYS A 134 15.44 8.44 -12.57
C LYS A 134 14.59 7.77 -13.66
N PRO A 135 13.41 7.23 -13.30
CA PRO A 135 12.51 6.63 -14.29
C PRO A 135 12.04 7.68 -15.29
N THR A 136 11.78 7.26 -16.52
CA THR A 136 11.30 8.18 -17.56
C THR A 136 9.78 8.18 -17.60
N ILE A 137 9.18 9.36 -17.48
CA ILE A 137 7.75 9.57 -17.59
C ILE A 137 7.48 10.34 -18.88
N VAL A 138 6.66 9.76 -19.75
CA VAL A 138 6.11 10.43 -20.92
C VAL A 138 4.69 10.87 -20.59
N GLN A 139 4.37 12.14 -20.82
CA GLN A 139 3.06 12.72 -20.55
C GLN A 139 2.48 13.37 -21.80
N ILE A 140 1.19 13.14 -22.04
CA ILE A 140 0.38 13.71 -23.11
C ILE A 140 -0.96 14.13 -22.51
N ASN A 141 -1.19 15.43 -22.34
CA ASN A 141 -2.38 15.96 -21.66
C ASN A 141 -2.57 15.32 -20.25
N SER A 142 -3.69 14.61 -20.04
CA SER A 142 -4.00 13.88 -18.81
C SER A 142 -3.37 12.49 -18.73
N VAL A 143 -2.91 11.96 -19.86
CA VAL A 143 -2.34 10.62 -20.00
C VAL A 143 -0.84 10.68 -19.72
N SER A 144 -0.33 9.68 -19.01
CA SER A 144 1.10 9.45 -18.89
C SER A 144 1.41 7.97 -18.99
N PHE A 145 2.63 7.64 -19.39
CA PHE A 145 3.11 6.27 -19.32
C PHE A 145 4.59 6.23 -18.96
N PHE A 146 4.99 5.09 -18.43
CA PHE A 146 6.37 4.81 -18.03
C PHE A 146 6.63 3.31 -18.14
N LEU A 147 7.91 2.95 -18.18
CA LEU A 147 8.31 1.55 -18.26
C LEU A 147 8.45 0.93 -16.88
N ILE A 148 7.92 -0.28 -16.72
CA ILE A 148 8.11 -1.12 -15.55
C ILE A 148 8.99 -2.32 -15.89
N LYS A 149 9.90 -2.69 -14.99
CA LYS A 149 10.70 -3.92 -15.11
C LYS A 149 10.25 -4.95 -14.07
N ARG A 150 9.81 -6.12 -14.53
CA ARG A 150 9.45 -7.26 -13.68
C ARG A 150 10.15 -8.52 -14.20
N LYS A 151 9.97 -9.66 -13.51
CA LYS A 151 10.54 -10.94 -13.95
C LYS A 151 10.07 -11.36 -15.36
N ASN A 152 8.82 -11.08 -15.72
CA ASN A 152 8.26 -11.42 -17.04
C ASN A 152 8.80 -10.57 -18.20
N GLY A 153 9.49 -9.45 -17.92
CA GLY A 153 10.01 -8.57 -18.97
C GLY A 153 9.82 -7.09 -18.67
N VAL A 154 9.71 -6.30 -19.74
CA VAL A 154 9.49 -4.85 -19.69
C VAL A 154 8.05 -4.56 -20.10
N GLY A 155 7.32 -3.85 -19.25
CA GLY A 155 5.96 -3.42 -19.52
C GLY A 155 5.83 -1.91 -19.63
N VAL A 156 4.84 -1.42 -20.36
CA VAL A 156 4.39 -0.03 -20.36
C VAL A 156 3.20 0.07 -19.42
N ARG A 157 3.33 0.81 -18.32
CA ARG A 157 2.21 1.16 -17.46
C ARG A 157 1.64 2.51 -17.88
N VAL A 158 0.34 2.54 -18.13
CA VAL A 158 -0.39 3.70 -18.60
C VAL A 158 -1.26 4.25 -17.49
N LYS A 159 -1.21 5.56 -17.32
CA LYS A 159 -2.03 6.33 -16.39
C LYS A 159 -2.83 7.38 -17.13
N ASP A 160 -4.04 7.66 -16.66
CA ASP A 160 -4.86 8.79 -17.07
C ASP A 160 -5.41 9.48 -15.82
N SER A 161 -4.98 10.71 -15.60
CA SER A 161 -5.46 11.53 -14.48
C SER A 161 -6.94 11.89 -14.62
N SER A 162 -7.54 11.78 -15.81
CA SER A 162 -8.98 11.95 -16.02
C SER A 162 -9.79 10.66 -15.90
N ALA A 163 -9.15 9.53 -15.57
CA ALA A 163 -9.81 8.23 -15.49
C ALA A 163 -11.07 8.26 -14.61
N GLU A 164 -12.14 7.61 -15.10
CA GLU A 164 -13.41 7.50 -14.39
C GLU A 164 -13.23 6.89 -12.99
N ALA A 165 -12.38 5.87 -12.89
CA ALA A 165 -12.04 5.24 -11.62
C ALA A 165 -11.51 6.24 -10.57
N ARG A 166 -10.84 7.31 -10.99
CA ARG A 166 -10.37 8.39 -10.12
C ARG A 166 -11.46 9.43 -9.88
N THR A 167 -12.10 9.93 -10.94
CA THR A 167 -13.04 11.06 -10.84
C THR A 167 -14.35 10.70 -10.17
N LYS A 168 -14.78 9.43 -10.23
CA LYS A 168 -15.98 8.90 -9.58
C LYS A 168 -15.69 8.06 -8.33
N PHE A 169 -14.46 8.12 -7.79
CA PHE A 169 -14.12 7.35 -6.60
C PHE A 169 -14.89 7.85 -5.37
N ASN A 170 -15.60 6.95 -4.70
CA ASN A 170 -16.45 7.29 -3.55
C ASN A 170 -15.71 7.25 -2.19
N GLY A 171 -14.42 6.92 -2.20
CA GLY A 171 -13.59 6.85 -1.01
C GLY A 171 -13.41 5.43 -0.48
N ARG A 172 -12.44 5.27 0.41
CA ARG A 172 -12.15 4.00 1.09
C ARG A 172 -13.15 3.71 2.22
N ASN A 173 -13.50 2.44 2.39
CA ASN A 173 -14.35 1.97 3.48
C ASN A 173 -13.50 1.35 4.59
N TRP A 174 -13.92 1.49 5.84
CA TRP A 174 -13.14 1.07 6.99
C TRP A 174 -14.00 0.41 8.05
N TYR A 175 -13.44 -0.56 8.76
CA TYR A 175 -14.00 -0.95 10.05
C TYR A 175 -13.97 0.24 11.04
N PRO A 176 -14.87 0.25 12.03
CA PRO A 176 -14.71 1.08 13.22
C PRO A 176 -13.32 0.88 13.84
N ILE A 177 -12.78 1.94 14.44
CA ILE A 177 -11.47 1.88 15.11
C ILE A 177 -11.60 0.99 16.34
N LYS A 178 -10.72 0.00 16.45
CA LYS A 178 -10.72 -1.02 17.52
C LYS A 178 -9.34 -1.12 18.14
N LYS A 179 -9.23 -0.80 19.43
CA LYS A 179 -7.94 -0.78 20.15
C LYS A 179 -7.39 -2.18 20.40
N GLU A 180 -8.26 -3.17 20.51
CA GLU A 180 -7.90 -4.59 20.63
C GLU A 180 -7.10 -5.11 19.43
N PHE A 181 -7.17 -4.42 18.30
CA PHE A 181 -6.40 -4.70 17.09
C PHE A 181 -5.11 -3.85 16.97
N VAL A 182 -4.73 -3.15 18.05
CA VAL A 182 -3.39 -2.57 18.22
C VAL A 182 -2.57 -3.53 19.07
N VAL A 183 -1.78 -4.37 18.41
CA VAL A 183 -1.10 -5.49 19.05
C VAL A 183 0.37 -5.15 19.30
N ASN A 184 0.82 -5.26 20.54
CA ASN A 184 2.24 -5.26 20.86
C ASN A 184 2.79 -6.69 20.70
N ALA A 185 3.52 -6.93 19.61
CA ALA A 185 4.07 -8.24 19.28
C ALA A 185 5.50 -8.38 19.82
N GLU A 186 5.87 -9.58 20.24
CA GLU A 186 7.27 -9.96 20.45
C GLU A 186 7.97 -10.00 19.10
N TRP A 187 9.12 -9.32 19.01
CA TRP A 187 9.97 -9.38 17.84
C TRP A 187 11.02 -10.48 18.01
N VAL A 188 10.97 -11.48 17.14
CA VAL A 188 11.94 -12.58 17.09
C VAL A 188 12.83 -12.37 15.87
N ALA A 189 13.97 -11.71 16.06
CA ALA A 189 14.95 -11.49 15.01
C ALA A 189 15.51 -12.82 14.49
N HIS A 190 15.77 -12.90 13.18
CA HIS A 190 16.56 -13.99 12.64
C HIS A 190 18.06 -13.66 12.76
N GLU A 191 18.89 -14.66 13.07
CA GLU A 191 20.37 -14.48 13.12
C GLU A 191 20.92 -14.00 11.77
N MET A 192 20.33 -14.49 10.67
CA MET A 192 20.52 -13.97 9.32
C MET A 192 19.15 -13.81 8.66
N PRO A 193 18.94 -12.80 7.79
CA PRO A 193 17.67 -12.64 7.10
C PRO A 193 17.24 -13.92 6.38
N ARG A 194 16.03 -14.39 6.66
CA ARG A 194 15.48 -15.61 6.09
C ARG A 194 14.93 -15.31 4.70
N LYS A 195 15.31 -16.12 3.70
CA LYS A 195 14.69 -16.07 2.38
C LYS A 195 13.25 -16.56 2.44
N MET A 196 12.33 -15.77 1.91
CA MET A 196 10.92 -16.09 1.77
C MET A 196 10.51 -16.03 0.31
N LEU A 197 9.61 -16.92 -0.07
CA LEU A 197 9.01 -16.93 -1.40
C LEU A 197 7.75 -16.07 -1.38
N MET A 198 7.81 -14.93 -2.06
CA MET A 198 6.69 -14.00 -2.17
C MET A 198 6.11 -14.08 -3.59
N PRO A 199 4.96 -14.78 -3.76
CA PRO A 199 4.28 -14.80 -5.05
C PRO A 199 3.75 -13.41 -5.42
N ASP A 200 3.46 -13.17 -6.69
CA ASP A 200 2.77 -11.97 -7.16
C ASP A 200 1.52 -12.32 -7.99
N VAL A 201 0.68 -11.31 -8.25
CA VAL A 201 -0.55 -11.48 -9.05
C VAL A 201 -0.30 -11.81 -10.53
N LEU A 202 0.95 -11.72 -11.01
CA LEU A 202 1.33 -12.11 -12.37
C LEU A 202 1.74 -13.58 -12.46
N GLY A 203 1.73 -14.31 -11.34
CA GLY A 203 2.13 -15.71 -11.26
C GLY A 203 3.63 -15.92 -11.09
N ASN A 204 4.41 -14.87 -10.84
CA ASN A 204 5.82 -15.04 -10.46
C ASN A 204 5.96 -15.33 -8.98
N THR A 205 7.17 -15.72 -8.60
CA THR A 205 7.59 -15.79 -7.20
C THR A 205 8.92 -15.09 -7.05
N ASN A 206 9.00 -14.13 -6.13
CA ASN A 206 10.21 -13.39 -5.78
C ASN A 206 10.82 -13.97 -4.51
N GLU A 207 12.15 -13.96 -4.42
CA GLU A 207 12.85 -14.25 -3.16
C GLU A 207 13.02 -12.93 -2.43
N GLU A 208 12.44 -12.83 -1.24
CA GLU A 208 12.55 -11.66 -0.39
C GLU A 208 13.24 -12.03 0.93
N LEU A 209 13.86 -11.05 1.57
CA LEU A 209 14.57 -11.26 2.84
C LEU A 209 13.71 -10.77 4.01
N SER A 210 13.43 -11.69 4.93
CA SER A 210 12.75 -11.39 6.18
C SER A 210 13.76 -11.21 7.31
N PRO A 211 13.77 -10.07 8.03
CA PRO A 211 14.71 -9.84 9.12
C PRO A 211 14.33 -10.55 10.44
N GLY A 212 13.12 -11.13 10.53
CA GLY A 212 12.61 -11.76 11.74
C GLY A 212 11.12 -12.06 11.62
N LEU A 213 10.45 -12.29 12.74
CA LEU A 213 9.01 -12.46 12.80
C LEU A 213 8.38 -11.73 13.99
N ALA A 214 7.12 -11.37 13.82
CA ALA A 214 6.28 -10.81 14.85
C ALA A 214 5.43 -11.93 15.46
N ARG A 215 5.60 -12.21 16.74
CA ARG A 215 4.82 -13.21 17.47
C ARG A 215 3.87 -12.53 18.45
N PHE A 216 2.59 -12.87 18.39
CA PHE A 216 1.58 -12.30 19.26
C PHE A 216 0.41 -13.25 19.48
N LYS A 217 -0.48 -12.88 20.42
CA LYS A 217 -1.75 -13.59 20.62
C LYS A 217 -2.89 -12.81 19.99
N LEU A 218 -3.74 -13.51 19.25
CA LEU A 218 -5.02 -13.03 18.76
C LEU A 218 -6.06 -14.10 19.06
N ASP A 219 -7.18 -13.74 19.68
CA ASP A 219 -8.22 -14.68 20.12
C ASP A 219 -7.65 -15.92 20.86
N ASN A 220 -6.72 -15.68 21.78
CA ASN A 220 -5.97 -16.69 22.56
C ASN A 220 -5.13 -17.69 21.75
N GLN A 221 -4.98 -17.50 20.44
CA GLN A 221 -4.11 -18.30 19.59
C GLN A 221 -2.83 -17.53 19.27
N ILE A 222 -1.70 -18.24 19.22
CA ILE A 222 -0.42 -17.65 18.80
C ILE A 222 -0.46 -17.47 17.28
N VAL A 223 -0.15 -16.26 16.84
CA VAL A 223 0.03 -15.89 15.44
C VAL A 223 1.46 -15.42 15.25
N GLU A 224 2.08 -15.86 14.16
CA GLU A 224 3.37 -15.39 13.70
C GLU A 224 3.19 -14.75 12.33
N LEU A 225 3.78 -13.57 12.13
CA LEU A 225 3.80 -12.87 10.85
C LEU A 225 5.23 -12.51 10.49
N HIS A 226 5.59 -12.74 9.23
CA HIS A 226 6.90 -12.44 8.70
C HIS A 226 6.85 -11.21 7.78
N PRO A 227 7.55 -10.13 8.12
CA PRO A 227 7.69 -8.99 7.23
C PRO A 227 8.83 -9.18 6.23
N ILE A 228 8.82 -8.33 5.22
CA ILE A 228 10.04 -7.93 4.51
C ILE A 228 10.42 -6.52 4.95
N GLN A 229 11.68 -6.14 4.82
CA GLN A 229 12.11 -4.78 5.13
C GLN A 229 12.02 -3.89 3.88
N GLU A 230 11.31 -2.78 3.99
CA GLU A 230 11.29 -1.72 2.98
C GLU A 230 11.86 -0.44 3.58
N ASN A 231 13.06 -0.04 3.15
CA ASN A 231 13.78 1.09 3.74
C ASN A 231 13.94 0.93 5.27
N ASN A 232 13.31 1.79 6.05
CA ASN A 232 13.35 1.79 7.52
C ASN A 232 12.00 1.41 8.14
N SER A 233 11.20 0.61 7.44
CA SER A 233 9.94 0.05 7.94
C SER A 233 9.83 -1.44 7.62
N LEU A 234 8.97 -2.12 8.36
CA LEU A 234 8.58 -3.51 8.14
C LEU A 234 7.28 -3.53 7.34
N PHE A 235 7.27 -4.31 6.26
CA PHE A 235 6.13 -4.48 5.39
C PHE A 235 5.60 -5.91 5.46
N PHE A 236 4.34 -6.03 5.86
CA PHE A 236 3.62 -7.30 5.97
C PHE A 236 2.59 -7.40 4.86
N VAL A 237 2.70 -8.47 4.06
CA VAL A 237 1.64 -8.93 3.16
C VAL A 237 0.99 -10.13 3.82
N PHE A 238 -0.29 -10.01 4.17
CA PHE A 238 -1.01 -11.07 4.89
C PHE A 238 -2.41 -11.28 4.32
N ARG A 239 -2.99 -12.43 4.66
CA ARG A 239 -4.40 -12.75 4.40
C ARG A 239 -4.99 -13.36 5.67
N ASP A 240 -6.28 -13.19 5.86
CA ASP A 240 -6.98 -13.67 7.05
C ASP A 240 -8.40 -14.17 6.69
N GLN A 241 -9.19 -14.58 7.69
CA GLN A 241 -10.53 -15.14 7.44
C GLN A 241 -11.57 -14.13 6.95
N THR A 242 -11.30 -12.82 7.06
CA THR A 242 -12.17 -11.75 6.48
C THR A 242 -11.95 -11.57 4.97
N SER A 243 -10.83 -12.06 4.43
CA SER A 243 -10.44 -11.83 3.04
C SER A 243 -11.38 -12.52 2.05
N GLY A 244 -11.93 -11.75 1.13
CA GLY A 244 -12.91 -12.20 0.12
C GLY A 244 -14.35 -12.20 0.63
N LYS A 245 -14.58 -11.76 1.87
CA LYS A 245 -15.92 -11.60 2.47
C LYS A 245 -16.18 -10.14 2.82
N GLU A 246 -15.27 -9.57 3.60
CA GLU A 246 -15.36 -8.19 4.11
C GLU A 246 -14.17 -7.33 3.64
N THR A 247 -13.00 -7.96 3.47
CA THR A 247 -11.77 -7.31 3.02
C THR A 247 -11.29 -7.86 1.68
N TYR A 248 -10.33 -7.18 1.03
CA TYR A 248 -9.89 -7.57 -0.31
C TYR A 248 -9.37 -9.00 -0.33
N GLY A 249 -9.79 -9.77 -1.36
CA GLY A 249 -9.63 -11.22 -1.37
C GLY A 249 -8.19 -11.69 -1.46
N ALA A 250 -7.32 -10.97 -2.17
CA ALA A 250 -5.99 -11.47 -2.50
C ALA A 250 -4.99 -11.29 -1.33
N ALA A 251 -4.98 -10.11 -0.72
CA ALA A 251 -4.05 -9.74 0.34
C ALA A 251 -4.48 -8.45 1.05
N ARG A 252 -3.88 -8.18 2.21
CA ARG A 252 -3.83 -6.88 2.87
C ARG A 252 -2.41 -6.51 3.20
N PHE A 253 -2.14 -5.20 3.21
CA PHE A 253 -0.84 -4.62 3.49
C PHE A 253 -0.86 -3.97 4.87
N LEU A 254 0.17 -4.22 5.67
CA LEU A 254 0.39 -3.55 6.94
C LEU A 254 1.85 -3.11 7.01
N TYR A 255 2.04 -1.86 7.41
CA TYR A 255 3.37 -1.27 7.62
C TYR A 255 3.53 -0.93 9.09
N THR A 256 4.73 -1.10 9.61
CA THR A 256 5.11 -0.67 10.96
C THR A 256 6.57 -0.22 10.97
N ASP A 257 6.94 0.50 12.02
CA ASP A 257 8.30 0.94 12.24
C ASP A 257 9.21 -0.25 12.61
N MET A 258 10.53 -0.02 12.59
CA MET A 258 11.48 -1.03 13.03
C MET A 258 11.29 -1.40 14.52
N PRO A 259 11.67 -2.64 14.93
CA PRO A 259 11.54 -3.10 16.30
C PRO A 259 12.25 -2.20 17.31
N GLN A 260 11.61 -1.99 18.46
CA GLN A 260 12.16 -1.26 19.58
C GLN A 260 12.06 -2.14 20.84
N ASN A 261 13.17 -2.31 21.55
CA ASN A 261 13.24 -3.07 22.80
C ASN A 261 12.66 -4.50 22.69
N GLY A 262 12.91 -5.20 21.59
CA GLY A 262 12.42 -6.56 21.36
C GLY A 262 10.93 -6.66 20.99
N HIS A 263 10.29 -5.55 20.64
CA HIS A 263 8.87 -5.50 20.29
C HIS A 263 8.60 -4.68 19.04
N ILE A 264 7.45 -4.95 18.40
CA ILE A 264 6.86 -4.09 17.37
C ILE A 264 5.37 -3.88 17.64
N THR A 265 4.84 -2.73 17.20
CA THR A 265 3.41 -2.46 17.24
C THR A 265 2.79 -2.81 15.89
N LEU A 266 1.88 -3.79 15.87
CA LEU A 266 1.04 -4.12 14.73
C LEU A 266 -0.33 -3.47 14.91
N ASP A 267 -0.55 -2.35 14.24
CA ASP A 267 -1.83 -1.65 14.25
C ASP A 267 -2.69 -2.05 13.04
N PHE A 268 -3.53 -3.07 13.21
CA PHE A 268 -4.37 -3.56 12.13
C PHE A 268 -5.48 -2.56 11.74
N ASN A 269 -5.72 -1.48 12.50
CA ASN A 269 -6.58 -0.39 12.03
C ASN A 269 -5.97 0.37 10.83
N LYS A 270 -4.65 0.20 10.63
CA LYS A 270 -3.88 0.70 9.48
C LYS A 270 -3.61 -0.37 8.43
N ALA A 271 -4.24 -1.55 8.52
CA ALA A 271 -4.19 -2.52 7.43
C ALA A 271 -5.00 -2.02 6.23
N VAL A 272 -4.41 -2.07 5.04
CA VAL A 272 -4.95 -1.46 3.82
C VAL A 272 -5.11 -2.46 2.68
N ASN A 273 -6.03 -2.17 1.78
CA ASN A 273 -6.15 -2.88 0.52
C ASN A 273 -4.96 -2.52 -0.39
N PRO A 274 -4.34 -3.51 -1.06
CA PRO A 274 -3.25 -3.29 -1.98
C PRO A 274 -3.74 -2.58 -3.26
N PRO A 275 -2.83 -2.02 -4.08
CA PRO A 275 -3.19 -1.39 -5.34
C PRO A 275 -4.09 -2.23 -6.28
N CYS A 276 -3.92 -3.55 -6.25
CA CYS A 276 -4.67 -4.50 -7.06
C CYS A 276 -6.17 -4.55 -6.71
N ALA A 277 -6.57 -4.00 -5.56
CA ALA A 277 -7.98 -3.79 -5.23
C ALA A 277 -8.63 -2.66 -6.05
N PHE A 278 -7.84 -1.78 -6.67
CA PHE A 278 -8.31 -0.59 -7.38
C PHE A 278 -8.06 -0.65 -8.88
N THR A 279 -7.12 -1.48 -9.34
CA THR A 279 -6.77 -1.61 -10.75
C THR A 279 -6.17 -2.98 -11.06
N HIS A 280 -6.60 -3.58 -12.18
CA HIS A 280 -6.09 -4.86 -12.67
C HIS A 280 -4.66 -4.78 -13.23
N PHE A 281 -4.15 -3.56 -13.41
CA PHE A 281 -2.84 -3.28 -14.02
C PHE A 281 -1.72 -3.11 -12.98
N ALA A 282 -2.05 -3.29 -11.69
CA ALA A 282 -1.09 -3.34 -10.61
C ALA A 282 -0.42 -4.73 -10.52
N THR A 283 0.82 -4.75 -10.02
CA THR A 283 1.65 -5.97 -9.91
C THR A 283 1.97 -6.21 -8.44
N CYS A 284 0.96 -6.53 -7.65
CA CYS A 284 1.08 -6.63 -6.19
C CYS A 284 1.67 -7.98 -5.75
N PRO A 285 2.44 -8.00 -4.66
CA PRO A 285 2.76 -9.24 -3.97
C PRO A 285 1.51 -9.89 -3.35
N MET A 286 1.55 -11.20 -3.30
CA MET A 286 0.64 -12.09 -2.58
C MET A 286 1.29 -12.53 -1.28
N PRO A 287 0.51 -12.84 -0.22
CA PRO A 287 1.07 -13.23 1.06
C PRO A 287 1.87 -14.54 0.92
N PRO A 288 3.04 -14.66 1.57
CA PRO A 288 3.69 -15.95 1.71
C PRO A 288 2.80 -16.90 2.55
N PRO A 289 2.97 -18.23 2.41
CA PRO A 289 2.17 -19.21 3.17
C PRO A 289 2.17 -18.96 4.68
N GLU A 290 3.30 -18.50 5.23
CA GLU A 290 3.46 -18.17 6.64
C GLU A 290 2.54 -17.02 7.11
N ASN A 291 2.15 -16.11 6.21
CA ASN A 291 1.30 -14.96 6.54
C ASN A 291 -0.19 -15.20 6.23
N ILE A 292 -0.60 -16.46 6.10
CA ILE A 292 -2.02 -16.83 6.00
C ILE A 292 -2.55 -17.06 7.43
N VAL A 293 -3.19 -16.02 7.98
CA VAL A 293 -3.74 -16.01 9.34
C VAL A 293 -5.08 -16.76 9.35
N LYS A 294 -5.20 -17.76 10.23
CA LYS A 294 -6.41 -18.59 10.37
C LYS A 294 -7.50 -17.96 11.25
N LEU A 295 -7.39 -16.68 11.56
CA LEU A 295 -8.30 -15.92 12.41
C LEU A 295 -8.91 -14.76 11.62
N SER A 296 -9.99 -14.17 12.15
CA SER A 296 -10.59 -12.98 11.55
C SER A 296 -9.93 -11.72 12.12
N VAL A 297 -9.34 -10.89 11.26
CA VAL A 297 -8.80 -9.60 11.66
C VAL A 297 -9.76 -8.50 11.19
N SER A 298 -10.78 -8.23 12.02
CA SER A 298 -11.89 -7.32 11.74
C SER A 298 -11.58 -5.84 12.04
N ALA A 299 -10.43 -5.39 11.55
CA ALA A 299 -9.93 -4.03 11.61
C ALA A 299 -9.26 -3.63 10.29
N GLY A 300 -9.14 -2.33 10.05
CA GLY A 300 -8.52 -1.78 8.84
C GLY A 300 -9.52 -1.52 7.71
N GLU A 301 -9.03 -1.59 6.48
CA GLU A 301 -9.80 -1.26 5.29
C GLU A 301 -10.70 -2.41 4.84
N LEU A 302 -11.92 -2.07 4.41
CA LEU A 302 -12.92 -2.95 3.84
C LEU A 302 -12.91 -2.89 2.30
N ILE A 303 -13.51 -3.86 1.63
CA ILE A 303 -13.89 -3.66 0.23
C ILE A 303 -15.04 -2.66 0.12
N ALA A 304 -15.16 -2.01 -1.04
CA ALA A 304 -16.38 -1.28 -1.33
C ALA A 304 -17.56 -2.24 -1.29
N LYS A 305 -18.61 -1.91 -0.53
CA LYS A 305 -19.88 -2.61 -0.65
C LYS A 305 -20.39 -2.34 -2.07
N THR A 306 -20.53 -3.38 -2.87
CA THR A 306 -21.34 -3.31 -4.10
C THR A 306 -22.73 -2.82 -3.68
N GLN A 307 -23.12 -1.64 -4.17
CA GLN A 307 -24.51 -1.19 -4.11
C GLN A 307 -25.35 -2.01 -5.10
#